data_AF-A0A950W2N6-F1
#
_entry.id   AF-A0A950W2N6-F1
#
_cell.length_a   1.000
_cell.length_b   1.000
_cell.length_c   1.000
_cell.angle_alpha   90.00
_cell.angle_beta   90.00
_cell.angle_gamma   90.00
#
_symmetry.space_group_name_H-M   'P 1'
#
loop_
_entity.id
_entity.type
_entity.pdbx_description
1 polymer ?
#
loop_
_entity_poly.entity_id
_entity_poly.type
_entity_poly.pdbx_seq_one_letter_code
_entity_poly.pdbx_strand_id
1 'polypeptide(L)'
;MIKTAKANTDAEIEQAAAYFSGLKPRVVIKVVETATVPKTRVAGWFLAALPGGETEPIAGRIIEVPEDLERFEMRDSRSHFIAYVPPGSVDQGRQLANTGGNGKSAPCTICHGPELNGVGPIPGLAGRSPSYLVRQLYDFQHGRRTGPWSPLMAPNVIKLTLDDMVASAAYAASLPP
;
A
#
# COMPACT_ATOMS: atom_id res chain seq x y z
N MET A 1 -15.62 7.34 -25.02
CA MET A 1 -14.67 6.28 -24.61
C MET A 1 -14.81 5.02 -25.44
N ILE A 2 -15.91 4.23 -25.36
CA ILE A 2 -16.01 2.95 -26.13
C ILE A 2 -15.95 3.15 -27.65
N LYS A 3 -16.67 4.14 -28.19
CA LYS A 3 -16.68 4.45 -29.63
C LYS A 3 -15.29 4.86 -30.14
N THR A 4 -14.55 5.61 -29.32
CA THR A 4 -13.16 6.02 -29.59
C THR A 4 -12.20 4.84 -29.53
N ALA A 5 -12.36 3.95 -28.54
CA ALA A 5 -11.52 2.76 -28.40
C ALA A 5 -11.68 1.80 -29.59
N LYS A 6 -12.90 1.63 -30.09
CA LYS A 6 -13.22 0.81 -31.28
C LYS A 6 -12.71 1.39 -32.60
N ALA A 7 -12.29 2.66 -32.61
CA ALA A 7 -11.75 3.29 -33.80
C ALA A 7 -10.23 3.08 -33.96
N ASN A 8 -9.55 2.56 -32.93
CA ASN A 8 -8.13 2.21 -33.04
C ASN A 8 -7.96 0.99 -33.94
N THR A 9 -6.95 1.06 -34.80
CA THR A 9 -6.44 -0.06 -35.57
C THR A 9 -5.69 -1.05 -34.68
N ASP A 10 -5.54 -2.30 -35.13
CA ASP A 10 -4.78 -3.32 -34.40
C ASP A 10 -3.33 -2.87 -34.14
N ALA A 11 -2.71 -2.17 -35.10
CA ALA A 11 -1.36 -1.62 -34.96
C ALA A 11 -1.27 -0.54 -33.86
N GLU A 12 -2.26 0.34 -33.73
CA GLU A 12 -2.31 1.33 -32.66
C GLU A 12 -2.52 0.66 -31.29
N ILE A 13 -3.31 -0.42 -31.24
CA ILE A 13 -3.51 -1.22 -30.03
C ILE A 13 -2.20 -1.89 -29.61
N GLU A 14 -1.48 -2.53 -30.54
CA GLU A 14 -0.18 -3.15 -30.28
C GLU A 14 0.86 -2.13 -29.81
N GLN A 15 0.92 -0.96 -30.45
CA GLN A 15 1.84 0.11 -30.06
C GLN A 15 1.52 0.63 -28.65
N ALA A 16 0.24 0.86 -28.34
CA ALA A 16 -0.17 1.29 -27.01
C ALA A 16 0.16 0.22 -25.95
N ALA A 17 -0.11 -1.07 -26.25
CA ALA A 17 0.23 -2.17 -25.37
C ALA A 17 1.74 -2.24 -25.10
N ALA A 18 2.58 -2.10 -26.14
CA ALA A 18 4.04 -2.06 -25.99
C ALA A 18 4.50 -0.86 -25.13
N TYR A 19 3.91 0.32 -25.33
CA TYR A 19 4.23 1.51 -24.54
C TYR A 19 3.87 1.33 -23.05
N PHE A 20 2.62 0.96 -22.75
CA PHE A 20 2.14 0.86 -21.36
C PHE A 20 2.77 -0.32 -20.61
N SER A 21 3.03 -1.45 -21.28
CA SER A 21 3.74 -2.59 -20.66
C SER A 21 5.22 -2.30 -20.40
N GLY A 22 5.84 -1.38 -21.15
CA GLY A 22 7.22 -0.95 -20.94
C GLY A 22 7.40 0.07 -19.80
N LEU A 23 6.31 0.60 -19.22
CA LEU A 23 6.40 1.56 -18.12
C LEU A 23 6.92 0.87 -16.86
N LYS A 24 7.98 1.43 -16.27
CA LYS A 24 8.54 0.95 -15.01
C LYS A 24 7.77 1.53 -13.82
N PRO A 25 7.36 0.70 -12.84
CA PRO A 25 6.86 1.18 -11.57
C PRO A 25 7.84 2.16 -10.91
N ARG A 26 7.31 3.13 -10.17
CA ARG A 26 8.09 4.12 -9.42
C ARG A 26 7.70 4.06 -7.96
N VAL A 27 8.68 4.26 -7.09
CA VAL A 27 8.44 4.44 -5.66
C VAL A 27 7.78 5.81 -5.46
N VAL A 28 6.50 5.80 -5.07
CA VAL A 28 5.71 7.02 -4.84
C VAL A 28 5.48 7.30 -3.36
N ILE A 29 5.73 6.31 -2.49
CA ILE A 29 5.55 6.40 -1.05
C ILE A 29 6.89 6.20 -0.36
N LYS A 30 7.25 7.14 0.51
CA LYS A 30 8.39 7.04 1.41
C LYS A 30 7.91 6.64 2.80
N VAL A 31 8.32 5.47 3.27
CA VAL A 31 8.02 5.02 4.64
C VAL A 31 9.01 5.66 5.63
N VAL A 32 8.49 6.23 6.71
CA VAL A 32 9.29 6.86 7.78
C VAL A 32 8.85 6.32 9.14
N GLU A 33 9.77 5.65 9.83
CA GLU A 33 9.57 5.18 11.20
C GLU A 33 9.79 6.32 12.19
N THR A 34 8.76 6.68 12.96
CA THR A 34 8.83 7.81 13.91
C THR A 34 7.83 7.68 15.05
N ALA A 35 8.22 8.16 16.24
CA ALA A 35 7.33 8.22 17.41
C ALA A 35 6.36 9.42 17.35
N THR A 36 6.66 10.43 16.53
CA THR A 36 5.84 11.64 16.38
C THR A 36 5.59 11.95 14.90
N VAL A 37 4.41 12.47 14.61
CA VAL A 37 3.92 12.76 13.26
C VAL A 37 3.42 14.19 13.17
N PRO A 38 3.43 14.83 11.99
CA PRO A 38 2.75 16.11 11.85
C PRO A 38 1.28 15.96 12.20
N LYS A 39 0.72 16.94 12.92
CA LYS A 39 -0.73 17.05 13.04
C LYS A 39 -1.31 17.23 11.66
N THR A 40 -2.42 16.55 11.40
CA THR A 40 -3.06 16.55 10.08
C THR A 40 -4.44 17.17 10.12
N ARG A 41 -4.86 17.70 8.97
CA ARG A 41 -6.26 18.03 8.68
C ARG A 41 -6.76 17.20 7.50
N VAL A 42 -8.06 17.06 7.38
CA VAL A 42 -8.68 16.52 6.18
C VAL A 42 -8.56 17.54 5.04
N ALA A 43 -8.03 17.12 3.91
CA ALA A 43 -7.94 17.87 2.66
C ALA A 43 -8.57 17.03 1.53
N GLY A 44 -9.85 17.27 1.26
CA GLY A 44 -10.64 16.42 0.37
C GLY A 44 -10.75 14.99 0.91
N TRP A 45 -10.16 14.03 0.20
CA TRP A 45 -10.19 12.60 0.57
C TRP A 45 -8.90 12.11 1.27
N PHE A 46 -8.00 13.02 1.62
CA PHE A 46 -6.67 12.70 2.16
C PHE A 46 -6.40 13.46 3.45
N LEU A 47 -5.42 12.97 4.21
CA LEU A 47 -4.82 13.72 5.29
C LEU A 47 -3.70 14.60 4.71
N ALA A 48 -3.63 15.85 5.19
CA ALA A 48 -2.54 16.76 4.89
C ALA A 48 -1.95 17.31 6.17
N ALA A 49 -0.62 17.48 6.22
CA ALA A 49 0.05 18.11 7.34
C ALA A 49 -0.45 19.55 7.57
N LEU A 50 -0.59 19.95 8.83
CA LEU A 50 -0.88 21.34 9.17
C LEU A 50 0.34 22.21 8.82
N PRO A 51 0.13 23.41 8.22
CA PRO A 51 1.23 24.29 7.82
C PRO A 51 2.14 24.75 8.98
N GLY A 52 1.63 24.74 10.22
CA GLY A 52 2.34 25.22 11.41
C GLY A 52 3.45 24.30 11.95
N GLY A 53 3.67 23.12 11.33
CA GLY A 53 4.72 22.19 11.75
C GLY A 53 4.48 21.51 13.12
N GLU A 54 3.28 21.68 13.70
CA GLU A 54 2.91 21.02 14.94
C GLU A 54 2.94 19.50 14.79
N THR A 55 3.39 18.80 15.83
CA THR A 55 3.47 17.34 15.86
C THR A 55 2.61 16.74 16.97
N GLU A 56 2.24 15.47 16.81
CA GLU A 56 1.56 14.65 17.81
C GLU A 56 2.17 13.24 17.90
N PRO A 57 1.98 12.50 19.00
CA PRO A 57 2.42 11.11 19.10
C PRO A 57 1.73 10.22 18.04
N ILE A 58 2.48 9.32 17.41
CA ILE A 58 1.94 8.44 16.36
C ILE A 58 0.93 7.42 16.92
N ALA A 59 1.11 6.99 18.17
CA ALA A 59 0.19 6.11 18.90
C ALA A 59 -0.23 4.84 18.13
N GLY A 60 0.74 4.14 17.51
CA GLY A 60 0.48 2.89 16.77
C GLY A 60 -0.21 3.06 15.41
N ARG A 61 -0.44 4.30 14.95
CA ARG A 61 -1.16 4.59 13.71
C ARG A 61 -0.24 4.64 12.49
N ILE A 62 -0.83 4.51 11.31
CA ILE A 62 -0.21 4.91 10.04
C ILE A 62 -0.78 6.27 9.65
N ILE A 63 0.09 7.25 9.41
CA ILE A 63 -0.30 8.57 8.90
C ILE A 63 0.34 8.76 7.54
N GLU A 64 -0.47 8.77 6.49
CA GLU A 64 -0.03 8.95 5.11
C GLU A 64 -0.48 10.33 4.60
N VAL A 65 0.49 11.16 4.20
CA VAL A 65 0.27 12.55 3.74
C VAL A 65 1.06 12.82 2.46
N PRO A 66 0.58 13.69 1.56
CA PRO A 66 1.39 14.14 0.43
C PRO A 66 2.58 14.97 0.93
N GLU A 67 3.74 14.84 0.27
CA GLU A 67 4.91 15.70 0.53
C GLU A 67 4.63 17.16 0.21
N ASP A 68 3.88 17.39 -0.86
CA ASP A 68 3.45 18.70 -1.34
C ASP A 68 1.96 18.62 -1.67
N LEU A 69 1.13 19.26 -0.84
CA LEU A 69 -0.32 19.23 -0.98
C LEU A 69 -0.76 19.92 -2.28
N GLU A 70 -0.13 21.03 -2.65
CA GLU A 70 -0.53 21.82 -3.82
C GLU A 70 -0.28 21.03 -5.11
N ARG A 71 0.91 20.43 -5.24
CA ARG A 71 1.21 19.54 -6.38
C ARG A 71 0.26 18.36 -6.46
N PHE A 72 -0.06 17.76 -5.32
CA PHE A 72 -0.98 16.65 -5.25
C PHE A 72 -2.39 17.05 -5.70
N GLU A 73 -2.90 18.20 -5.24
CA GLU A 73 -4.21 18.73 -5.64
C GLU A 73 -4.28 19.09 -7.13
N MET A 74 -3.17 19.55 -7.71
CA MET A 74 -3.02 19.73 -9.16
C MET A 74 -2.94 18.42 -9.95
N ARG A 75 -3.03 17.26 -9.28
CA ARG A 75 -2.89 15.92 -9.87
C ARG A 75 -1.55 15.75 -10.61
N ASP A 76 -0.48 16.36 -10.10
CA ASP A 76 0.85 16.15 -10.67
C ASP A 76 1.23 14.67 -10.52
N SER A 77 1.47 14.01 -11.64
CA SER A 77 1.98 12.63 -11.71
C SER A 77 3.31 12.40 -10.98
N ARG A 78 4.01 13.46 -10.57
CA ARG A 78 5.25 13.43 -9.78
C ARG A 78 5.01 13.64 -8.29
N SER A 79 3.77 13.66 -7.83
CA SER A 79 3.46 13.79 -6.40
C SER A 79 3.91 12.55 -5.64
N HIS A 80 4.53 12.75 -4.48
CA HIS A 80 4.98 11.70 -3.58
C HIS A 80 4.26 11.81 -2.24
N PHE A 81 4.25 10.70 -1.51
CA PHE A 81 3.64 10.58 -0.19
C PHE A 81 4.68 10.18 0.84
N ILE A 82 4.53 10.70 2.06
CA ILE A 82 5.22 10.18 3.24
C ILE A 82 4.21 9.36 4.02
N ALA A 83 4.54 8.10 4.28
CA ALA A 83 3.81 7.24 5.20
C ALA A 83 4.61 7.12 6.50
N TYR A 84 4.14 7.80 7.53
CA TYR A 84 4.68 7.66 8.87
C TYR A 84 4.11 6.41 9.52
N VAL A 85 4.99 5.59 10.10
CA VAL A 85 4.65 4.34 10.77
C VAL A 85 5.37 4.26 12.13
N PRO A 86 4.86 3.45 13.09
CA PRO A 86 5.51 3.33 14.39
C PRO A 86 6.95 2.80 14.28
N PRO A 87 7.87 3.19 15.17
CA PRO A 87 9.24 2.69 15.14
C PRO A 87 9.31 1.16 15.26
N GLY A 88 10.12 0.51 14.41
CA GLY A 88 10.30 -0.94 14.39
C GLY A 88 9.25 -1.71 13.59
N SER A 89 8.22 -1.03 13.06
CA SER A 89 7.16 -1.65 12.26
C SER A 89 7.69 -2.35 11.01
N VAL A 90 8.72 -1.78 10.35
CA VAL A 90 9.27 -2.36 9.11
C VAL A 90 9.96 -3.69 9.40
N ASP A 91 10.73 -3.78 10.48
CA ASP A 91 11.40 -5.03 10.84
C ASP A 91 10.42 -6.10 11.34
N GLN A 92 9.47 -5.71 12.21
CA GLN A 92 8.40 -6.61 12.65
C GLN A 92 7.59 -7.14 11.46
N GLY A 93 7.25 -6.27 10.50
CA GLY A 93 6.53 -6.63 9.29
C GLY A 93 7.33 -7.59 8.41
N ARG A 94 8.65 -7.37 8.27
CA ARG A 94 9.55 -8.27 7.55
C ARG A 94 9.57 -9.66 8.18
N GLN A 95 9.69 -9.74 9.50
CA GLN A 95 9.69 -11.02 10.22
C GLN A 95 8.36 -11.75 10.03
N LEU A 96 7.23 -11.06 10.19
CA LEU A 96 5.90 -11.64 9.98
C LEU A 96 5.71 -12.12 8.54
N ALA A 97 6.10 -11.31 7.56
CA ALA A 97 5.99 -11.66 6.14
C ALA A 97 6.79 -12.90 5.74
N ASN A 98 7.96 -13.10 6.37
CA ASN A 98 8.86 -14.22 6.05
C ASN A 98 8.57 -15.50 6.84
N THR A 99 7.97 -15.38 8.03
CA THR A 99 7.82 -16.52 8.97
C THR A 99 6.37 -16.88 9.26
N GLY A 100 5.42 -16.01 8.90
CA GLY A 100 4.02 -16.16 9.29
C GLY A 100 3.75 -15.82 10.76
N GLY A 101 4.75 -15.30 11.49
CA GLY A 101 4.59 -14.81 12.86
C GLY A 101 4.17 -15.90 13.84
N ASN A 102 4.86 -17.04 13.83
CA ASN A 102 4.60 -18.18 14.71
C ASN A 102 3.17 -18.74 14.61
N GLY A 103 2.66 -18.89 13.37
CA GLY A 103 1.35 -19.51 13.11
C GLY A 103 0.16 -18.54 13.21
N LYS A 104 0.43 -17.23 13.26
CA LYS A 104 -0.59 -16.18 13.05
C LYS A 104 -1.10 -16.19 11.60
N SER A 105 -0.21 -16.46 10.65
CA SER A 105 -0.51 -16.59 9.22
C SER A 105 0.45 -17.58 8.57
N ALA A 106 0.21 -17.95 7.31
CA ALA A 106 1.29 -18.45 6.47
C ALA A 106 2.25 -17.29 6.11
N PRO A 107 3.56 -17.55 5.90
CA PRO A 107 4.46 -16.55 5.34
C PRO A 107 3.88 -15.90 4.09
N CYS A 108 3.76 -14.57 4.09
CA CYS A 108 3.19 -13.81 2.99
C CYS A 108 3.93 -14.07 1.68
N THR A 109 5.24 -14.26 1.76
CA THR A 109 6.15 -14.47 0.63
C THR A 109 5.89 -15.78 -0.13
N ILE A 110 5.25 -16.77 0.49
CA ILE A 110 4.89 -18.02 -0.19
C ILE A 110 3.88 -17.79 -1.32
N CYS A 111 2.91 -16.89 -1.10
CA CYS A 111 1.86 -16.61 -2.07
C CYS A 111 2.14 -15.33 -2.88
N HIS A 112 2.57 -14.26 -2.21
CA HIS A 112 2.80 -12.96 -2.85
C HIS A 112 4.19 -12.83 -3.49
N GLY A 113 5.00 -13.88 -3.47
CA GLY A 113 6.37 -13.90 -3.97
C GLY A 113 7.40 -13.40 -2.95
N PRO A 114 8.69 -13.73 -3.14
CA PRO A 114 9.76 -13.45 -2.17
C PRO A 114 9.93 -11.96 -1.86
N GLU A 115 9.68 -11.10 -2.86
CA GLU A 115 9.76 -9.65 -2.75
C GLU A 115 8.37 -8.99 -2.67
N LEU A 116 7.31 -9.77 -2.49
CA LEU A 116 5.92 -9.30 -2.48
C LEU A 116 5.45 -8.64 -3.80
N ASN A 117 6.10 -8.94 -4.93
CA ASN A 117 5.76 -8.40 -6.25
C ASN A 117 4.56 -9.10 -6.92
N GLY A 118 4.03 -10.16 -6.31
CA GLY A 118 2.92 -10.95 -6.84
C GLY A 118 3.37 -12.08 -7.76
N VAL A 119 2.49 -13.06 -7.94
CA VAL A 119 2.71 -14.24 -8.80
C VAL A 119 1.41 -14.59 -9.51
N GLY A 120 1.38 -14.47 -10.84
CA GLY A 120 0.20 -14.76 -11.65
C GLY A 120 -1.03 -13.95 -11.19
N PRO A 121 -2.14 -14.58 -10.75
CA PRO A 121 -3.32 -13.87 -10.27
C PRO A 121 -3.17 -13.30 -8.85
N ILE A 122 -2.12 -13.67 -8.12
CA ILE A 122 -1.88 -13.21 -6.75
C ILE A 122 -1.25 -11.81 -6.83
N PRO A 123 -1.89 -10.78 -6.23
CA PRO A 123 -1.47 -9.40 -6.42
C PRO A 123 -0.14 -9.09 -5.72
N GLY A 124 0.63 -8.17 -6.31
CA GLY A 124 1.77 -7.54 -5.66
C GLY A 124 1.35 -6.58 -4.54
N LEU A 125 2.05 -6.66 -3.41
CA LEU A 125 1.90 -5.82 -2.23
C LEU A 125 3.02 -4.78 -2.11
N ALA A 126 4.18 -5.03 -2.72
CA ALA A 126 5.34 -4.14 -2.67
C ALA A 126 4.98 -2.72 -3.17
N GLY A 127 5.45 -1.70 -2.45
CA GLY A 127 5.25 -0.29 -2.78
C GLY A 127 3.79 0.20 -2.75
N ARG A 128 2.83 -0.60 -2.27
CA ARG A 128 1.43 -0.19 -2.12
C ARG A 128 1.26 0.72 -0.90
N SER A 129 0.24 1.59 -0.94
CA SER A 129 -0.12 2.44 0.21
C SER A 129 -0.33 1.59 1.47
N PRO A 130 0.35 1.91 2.59
CA PRO A 130 0.19 1.17 3.82
C PRO A 130 -1.21 1.37 4.42
N SER A 131 -1.82 2.55 4.29
CA SER A 131 -3.22 2.77 4.69
C SER A 131 -4.18 1.89 3.89
N TYR A 132 -3.95 1.73 2.58
CA TYR A 132 -4.72 0.80 1.75
C TYR A 132 -4.53 -0.65 2.21
N LEU A 133 -3.29 -1.08 2.44
CA LEU A 133 -2.99 -2.47 2.84
C LEU A 133 -3.66 -2.84 4.17
N VAL A 134 -3.57 -1.99 5.19
CA VAL A 134 -4.27 -2.23 6.47
C VAL A 134 -5.76 -2.30 6.26
N ARG A 135 -6.35 -1.41 5.45
CA ARG A 135 -7.78 -1.45 5.12
C ARG A 135 -8.17 -2.80 4.50
N GLN A 136 -7.36 -3.32 3.57
CA GLN A 136 -7.64 -4.62 2.94
C GLN A 136 -7.54 -5.78 3.93
N LEU A 137 -6.48 -5.82 4.75
CA LEU A 137 -6.31 -6.86 5.78
C LEU A 137 -7.48 -6.85 6.76
N TYR A 138 -7.87 -5.66 7.22
CA TYR A 138 -9.02 -5.46 8.08
C TYR A 138 -10.33 -5.93 7.42
N ASP A 139 -10.55 -5.58 6.15
CA ASP A 139 -11.76 -5.96 5.42
C ASP A 139 -11.84 -7.47 5.15
N PHE A 140 -10.71 -8.14 4.91
CA PHE A 140 -10.68 -9.60 4.85
C PHE A 140 -10.99 -10.22 6.22
N GLN A 141 -10.39 -9.70 7.30
CA GLN A 141 -10.59 -10.22 8.65
C GLN A 141 -12.07 -10.13 9.09
N HIS A 142 -12.77 -9.10 8.63
CA HIS A 142 -14.17 -8.86 8.98
C HIS A 142 -15.16 -9.30 7.89
N GLY A 143 -14.70 -10.03 6.87
CA GLY A 143 -15.57 -10.53 5.79
C GLY A 143 -16.21 -9.44 4.92
N ARG A 144 -15.70 -8.20 4.95
CA ARG A 144 -16.19 -7.08 4.12
C ARG A 144 -15.67 -7.15 2.69
N ARG A 145 -14.54 -7.82 2.46
CA ARG A 145 -14.01 -8.08 1.12
C ARG A 145 -14.35 -9.51 0.70
N THR A 146 -15.28 -9.67 -0.25
CA THR A 146 -15.93 -10.94 -0.61
C THR A 146 -15.70 -11.40 -2.05
N GLY A 147 -14.54 -11.06 -2.63
CA GLY A 147 -14.20 -11.51 -3.98
C GLY A 147 -13.93 -13.02 -4.06
N PRO A 148 -13.86 -13.60 -5.29
CA PRO A 148 -13.66 -15.04 -5.49
C PRO A 148 -12.40 -15.61 -4.81
N TRP A 149 -11.37 -14.78 -4.65
CA TRP A 149 -10.09 -15.14 -4.05
C TRP A 149 -9.97 -14.76 -2.56
N SER A 150 -10.99 -14.08 -1.99
CA SER A 150 -11.03 -13.74 -0.57
C SER A 150 -10.89 -14.94 0.39
N PRO A 151 -11.47 -16.13 0.10
CA PRO A 151 -11.32 -17.29 0.99
C PRO A 151 -9.87 -17.72 1.22
N LEU A 152 -8.94 -17.40 0.31
CA LEU A 152 -7.52 -17.70 0.49
C LEU A 152 -6.85 -16.78 1.52
N MET A 153 -7.33 -15.53 1.65
CA MET A 153 -6.78 -14.57 2.61
C MET A 153 -7.41 -14.70 4.00
N ALA A 154 -8.66 -15.14 4.11
CA ALA A 154 -9.38 -15.28 5.38
C ALA A 154 -8.57 -15.99 6.49
N PRO A 155 -7.96 -17.18 6.29
CA PRO A 155 -7.18 -17.84 7.34
C PRO A 155 -5.89 -17.10 7.70
N ASN A 156 -5.37 -16.25 6.81
CA ASN A 156 -4.12 -15.52 6.99
C ASN A 156 -4.27 -14.19 7.72
N VAL A 157 -5.52 -13.72 7.91
CA VAL A 157 -5.80 -12.45 8.60
C VAL A 157 -6.53 -12.63 9.91
N ILE A 158 -7.15 -13.79 10.16
CA ILE A 158 -8.04 -14.00 11.31
C ILE A 158 -7.32 -13.91 12.66
N LYS A 159 -6.02 -14.23 12.71
CA LYS A 159 -5.20 -14.15 13.94
C LYS A 159 -4.28 -12.91 14.01
N LEU A 160 -4.31 -12.05 12.99
CA LEU A 160 -3.49 -10.84 12.99
C LEU A 160 -4.08 -9.81 13.94
N THR A 161 -3.24 -9.21 14.78
CA THR A 161 -3.61 -8.02 15.53
C THR A 161 -3.55 -6.79 14.63
N LEU A 162 -4.07 -5.65 15.10
CA LEU A 162 -3.92 -4.39 14.37
C LEU A 162 -2.43 -4.02 14.22
N ASP A 163 -1.61 -4.25 15.24
CA ASP A 163 -0.16 -4.00 15.17
C ASP A 163 0.52 -4.89 14.12
N ASP A 164 0.11 -6.16 14.01
CA ASP A 164 0.60 -7.06 12.96
C ASP A 164 0.23 -6.54 11.56
N MET A 165 -1.00 -6.02 11.39
CA MET A 165 -1.44 -5.41 10.12
C MET A 165 -0.66 -4.15 9.79
N VAL A 166 -0.45 -3.27 10.77
CA VAL A 166 0.34 -2.04 10.63
C VAL A 166 1.78 -2.36 10.24
N ALA A 167 2.41 -3.30 10.94
CA ALA A 167 3.77 -3.75 10.65
C ALA A 167 3.87 -4.37 9.24
N SER A 168 2.93 -5.27 8.89
CA SER A 168 2.88 -5.89 7.55
C SER A 168 2.76 -4.84 6.44
N ALA A 169 1.89 -3.86 6.63
CA ALA A 169 1.68 -2.77 5.69
C ALA A 169 2.90 -1.85 5.58
N ALA A 170 3.53 -1.51 6.71
CA ALA A 170 4.76 -0.72 6.76
C ALA A 170 5.90 -1.39 5.97
N TYR A 171 6.10 -2.70 6.19
CA TYR A 171 7.11 -3.46 5.46
C TYR A 171 6.81 -3.50 3.96
N ALA A 172 5.61 -3.92 3.56
CA ALA A 172 5.26 -4.03 2.15
C ALA A 172 5.37 -2.68 1.41
N ALA A 173 4.93 -1.58 2.03
CA ALA A 173 5.05 -0.24 1.47
C ALA A 173 6.51 0.23 1.33
N SER A 174 7.42 -0.27 2.17
CA SER A 174 8.86 0.07 2.11
C SER A 174 9.62 -0.61 0.97
N LEU A 175 9.03 -1.63 0.35
CA LEU A 175 9.64 -2.37 -0.75
C LEU A 175 9.50 -1.63 -2.08
N PRO A 176 10.46 -1.77 -3.01
CA PRO A 176 10.31 -1.28 -4.37
C PRO A 176 9.17 -2.03 -5.10
N PRO A 177 8.32 -1.33 -5.87
CA PRO A 177 7.21 -1.92 -6.62
C PRO A 177 7.60 -2.63 -7.92
#